data_AF-A0A088FUL3-F1
#
_entry.id   AF-A0A088FUL3-F1
#
_cell.length_a   1.000
_cell.length_b   1.000
_cell.length_c   1.000
_cell.angle_alpha   90.00
_cell.angle_beta   90.00
_cell.angle_gamma   90.00
#
_symmetry.space_group_name_H-M   'P 1'
#
loop_
_entity.id
_entity.type
_entity.pdbx_description
1 polymer ?
#
loop_
_entity_poly.entity_id
_entity_poly.type
_entity_poly.pdbx_seq_one_letter_code
_entity_poly.pdbx_strand_id
1 'polypeptide(L)' 'LLLGSVAMLGFGFAGETGMMGVTLAFILAMLGWAFIVWEIFKGEASQINAGLSNANVQKAYKWMLICVT' A
#
# COMPACT_ATOMS: atom_id res chain seq x y z
N LEU A 1 3.58 -4.88 -3.33
CA LEU A 1 2.92 -3.60 -3.76
C LEU A 1 1.73 -3.79 -4.72
N LEU A 2 1.94 -4.27 -5.95
CA LEU A 2 0.88 -4.37 -6.99
C LEU A 2 -0.24 -5.35 -6.59
N LEU A 3 0.11 -6.50 -6.01
CA LEU A 3 -0.88 -7.44 -5.46
C LEU A 3 -1.70 -6.83 -4.32
N GLY A 4 -1.06 -6.02 -3.47
CA GLY A 4 -1.72 -5.34 -2.35
C GLY A 4 -2.73 -4.30 -2.83
N SER A 5 -2.40 -3.50 -3.84
CA SER A 5 -3.32 -2.50 -4.40
C SER A 5 -4.49 -3.13 -5.16
N VAL A 6 -4.25 -4.23 -5.88
CA VAL A 6 -5.32 -5.01 -6.53
C VAL A 6 -6.26 -5.63 -5.49
N ALA A 7 -5.72 -6.19 -4.41
CA ALA A 7 -6.52 -6.72 -3.31
C ALA A 7 -7.34 -5.61 -2.62
N MET A 8 -6.73 -4.46 -2.32
CA MET A 8 -7.42 -3.33 -1.70
C MET A 8 -8.60 -2.84 -2.55
N LEU A 9 -8.40 -2.65 -3.85
CA LEU A 9 -9.47 -2.23 -4.77
C LEU A 9 -10.51 -3.32 -4.98
N GLY A 10 -10.10 -4.59 -5.07
CA GLY A 10 -11.00 -5.72 -5.24
C GLY A 10 -11.93 -5.91 -4.05
N PHE A 11 -11.41 -5.78 -2.82
CA PHE A 11 -12.23 -5.85 -1.61
C PHE A 11 -13.13 -4.62 -1.45
N GLY A 12 -12.66 -3.42 -1.79
CA GLY A 12 -13.49 -2.21 -1.82
C GLY A 12 -14.68 -2.35 -2.77
N PHE A 13 -14.43 -2.77 -4.01
CA PHE A 13 -15.46 -3.00 -5.01
C PHE A 13 -16.45 -4.12 -4.61
N ALA A 14 -15.95 -5.21 -4.01
CA ALA A 14 -16.81 -6.29 -3.50
C ALA A 14 -17.72 -5.84 -2.34
N GLY A 15 -17.28 -4.88 -1.53
CA GLY A 15 -18.11 -4.23 -0.51
C GLY A 15 -19.18 -3.32 -1.09
N GLU A 16 -18.83 -2.53 -2.12
CA GLU A 16 -19.76 -1.59 -2.79
C GLU A 16 -20.83 -2.30 -3.61
N THR A 17 -20.50 -3.44 -4.23
CA THR A 17 -21.43 -4.26 -5.01
C THR A 17 -22.33 -5.16 -4.15
N GLY A 18 -22.16 -5.15 -2.83
CA GLY A 18 -22.95 -5.97 -1.89
C GLY A 18 -22.62 -7.46 -1.95
N MET A 19 -21.53 -7.86 -2.61
CA MET A 19 -21.07 -9.25 -2.66
C MET A 19 -20.52 -9.74 -1.31
N MET A 20 -20.07 -8.82 -0.45
CA MET A 20 -19.74 -9.06 0.95
C MET A 20 -20.35 -7.99 1.85
N GLY A 21 -20.52 -8.29 3.14
CA GLY A 21 -20.88 -7.29 4.14
C GLY A 21 -19.87 -6.14 4.13
N VAL A 22 -20.37 -4.91 4.04
CA VAL A 22 -19.56 -3.68 3.91
C VAL A 22 -18.46 -3.60 4.97
N THR A 23 -18.77 -3.99 6.21
CA THR A 23 -17.81 -4.01 7.33
C THR A 23 -16.67 -5.00 7.12
N LEU A 24 -16.95 -6.18 6.55
CA LEU A 24 -15.94 -7.21 6.27
C LEU A 24 -15.04 -6.77 5.11
N ALA A 25 -15.64 -6.24 4.04
CA ALA A 25 -14.93 -5.67 2.91
C ALA A 25 -14.00 -4.52 3.32
N PHE A 26 -14.45 -3.66 4.24
CA PHE A 26 -13.64 -2.57 4.79
C PHE A 26 -12.44 -3.08 5.60
N ILE A 27 -12.62 -4.10 6.44
CA ILE A 27 -11.52 -4.70 7.21
C ILE A 27 -10.48 -5.34 6.27
N LEU A 28 -10.94 -6.05 5.23
CA LEU A 28 -10.05 -6.67 4.24
C LEU A 28 -9.30 -5.63 3.40
N ALA A 29 -9.96 -4.54 3.02
CA ALA A 29 -9.32 -3.42 2.33
C ALA A 29 -8.26 -2.74 3.22
N MET A 30 -8.55 -2.53 4.50
CA MET A 30 -7.60 -2.00 5.49
C MET A 30 -6.40 -2.94 5.72
N LEU A 31 -6.60 -4.25 5.70
CA LEU A 31 -5.51 -5.23 5.74
C LEU A 31 -4.63 -5.17 4.49
N GLY A 32 -5.23 -4.99 3.31
CA GLY A 32 -4.51 -4.77 2.05
C GLY A 32 -3.65 -3.50 2.08
N TRP A 33 -4.19 -2.40 2.62
CA TRP A 33 -3.45 -1.15 2.82
C TRP A 33 -2.31 -1.30 3.84
N ALA A 34 -2.55 -1.93 4.99
CA ALA A 34 -1.51 -2.20 5.99
C ALA A 34 -0.37 -3.06 5.42
N PHE A 35 -0.69 -4.03 4.57
CA PHE A 35 0.31 -4.82 3.84
C PHE A 35 1.14 -3.96 2.89
N ILE A 36 0.51 -3.03 2.15
CA ILE A 36 1.22 -2.07 1.29
C ILE A 36 2.21 -1.23 2.12
N VAL A 37 1.75 -0.64 3.23
CA VAL A 37 2.61 0.18 4.10
C VAL A 37 3.79 -0.62 4.64
N TRP A 38 3.55 -1.85 5.10
CA TRP A 38 4.61 -2.73 5.60
C TRP A 38 5.64 -3.05 4.52
N GLU A 39 5.21 -3.37 3.30
CA GLU A 39 6.09 -3.69 2.19
C GLU A 39 6.93 -2.49 1.73
N ILE A 40 6.39 -1.27 1.80
CA ILE A 40 7.16 -0.09 1.40
C ILE A 40 8.20 0.25 2.47
N PHE A 41 7.86 0.19 3.76
CA PHE A 41 8.79 0.56 4.84
C PHE A 41 9.84 -0.52 5.17
N LYS A 42 9.45 -1.80 5.14
CA LYS A 42 10.31 -2.94 5.52
C LYS A 42 10.72 -3.84 4.35
N GLY A 43 10.07 -3.72 3.19
CA GLY A 43 10.35 -4.54 2.02
C GLY A 43 11.40 -3.93 1.09
N GLU A 44 11.51 -4.55 -0.08
CA GLU A 44 12.55 -4.31 -1.08
C GLU A 44 12.68 -2.83 -1.51
N ALA A 45 11.57 -2.08 -1.52
CA ALA A 45 11.56 -0.67 -1.92
C ALA A 45 12.42 0.23 -1.01
N SER A 46 12.43 -0.03 0.29
CA SER A 46 13.25 0.71 1.27
C SER A 46 14.74 0.38 1.10
N GLN A 47 15.07 -0.89 0.82
CA GLN A 47 16.45 -1.32 0.59
C GLN A 47 17.03 -0.78 -0.72
N ILE A 48 16.24 -0.76 -1.80
CA ILE A 48 16.65 -0.19 -3.09
C ILE A 48 16.90 1.31 -2.96
N ASN A 49 16.04 2.03 -2.23
CA ASN A 49 16.24 3.47 -1.98
C ASN A 49 17.45 3.77 -1.08
N ALA A 50 17.77 2.89 -0.13
CA ALA A 50 18.98 2.99 0.68
C ALA A 50 20.26 2.76 -0.14
N GLY A 51 20.21 1.90 -1.18
CA GLY A 51 21.30 1.69 -2.13
C GLY A 51 21.47 2.82 -3.15
N LEU A 52 20.42 3.60 -3.40
CA LEU A 52 20.44 4.76 -4.31
C LEU A 52 21.04 5.97 -3.57
N SER A 53 22.32 6.25 -3.80
CA SER A 53 23.09 7.35 -3.19
C SER A 53 22.68 8.77 -3.65
N ASN A 54 21.50 8.94 -4.27
CA ASN A 54 21.02 10.22 -4.79
C ASN A 54 20.01 10.87 -3.82
N ALA A 55 20.41 11.97 -3.18
CA ALA A 55 19.62 12.69 -2.18
C ALA A 55 18.25 13.19 -2.71
N ASN A 56 18.15 13.51 -4.00
CA ASN A 56 16.89 13.97 -4.59
C ASN A 56 15.87 12.81 -4.71
N VAL A 57 16.35 11.62 -5.06
CA VAL A 57 15.52 10.41 -5.18
C VAL A 57 15.03 9.96 -3.80
N GLN A 58 15.90 10.02 -2.78
CA GLN A 58 15.53 9.71 -1.41
C GLN A 58 14.48 10.69 -0.84
N LYS A 59 14.60 11.98 -1.16
CA LYS A 59 13.58 12.98 -0.78
C LYS A 59 12.24 12.69 -1.45
N ALA A 60 12.22 12.46 -2.76
CA ALA A 60 11.00 12.14 -3.49
C ALA A 60 10.30 10.89 -2.92
N TYR A 61 11.07 9.85 -2.59
CA TYR A 61 10.55 8.63 -1.98
C TYR A 61 9.91 8.88 -0.61
N LYS A 62 10.53 9.70 0.25
CA LYS A 62 9.95 10.06 1.55
C LYS A 62 8.63 10.83 1.42
N TRP A 63 8.51 11.70 0.43
CA TRP A 63 7.25 12.40 0.14
C TRP A 63 6.17 11.44 -0.38
N MET A 64 6.53 10.46 -1.21
CA MET A 64 5.61 9.43 -1.68
C MET A 64 5.09 8.55 -0.53
N LEU A 65 5.93 8.24 0.46
CA LEU A 65 5.53 7.51 1.68
C LEU A 65 4.47 8.24 2.49
N ILE A 66 4.60 9.57 2.61
CA ILE A 66 3.62 10.41 3.33
C ILE A 66 2.25 10.38 2.63
N CYS A 67 2.20 10.35 1.29
CA CYS A 67 0.92 10.28 0.58
C CYS A 67 0.19 8.93 0.73
N VAL A 68 0.92 7.86 1.04
CA VAL A 68 0.37 6.52 1.22
C VAL A 68 -0.05 6.24 2.68
N THR A 69 0.49 6.99 3.65
CA THR A 69 0.19 6.86 5.08
C THR A 69 -0.98 7.76 5.46
#